data_AF-A0A3D4PXG1-F1
#
_entry.id   AF-A0A3D4PXG1-F1
#
_cell.length_a   1.000
_cell.length_b   1.000
_cell.length_c   1.000
_cell.angle_alpha   90.00
_cell.angle_beta   90.00
_cell.angle_gamma   90.00
#
_symmetry.space_group_name_H-M   'P 1'
#
loop_
_entity.id
_entity.type
_entity.pdbx_description
1 polymer ?
#
loop_
_entity_poly.entity_id
_entity_poly.type
_entity_poly.pdbx_seq_one_letter_code
_entity_poly.pdbx_strand_id
1 'polypeptide(L)'
;MFAPTHPLQLALGLIIWSVWFVLIYSVLSVGCAFAMPDNALSPFNWLNALLLVLTLLTTALLAFFAWRCWRVPAPPGNHHFIARVAAGVYLVAAISTVAIGLPVLVLPPCF
;
A
#
# COMPACT_ATOMS: atom_id res chain seq x y z
N MET A 1 -1.53 -8.23 -19.05
CA MET A 1 -2.41 -7.98 -17.87
C MET A 1 -3.08 -9.28 -17.52
N PHE A 2 -2.85 -9.83 -16.31
CA PHE A 2 -3.46 -11.09 -15.88
C PHE A 2 -4.98 -10.98 -15.84
N ALA A 3 -5.68 -12.07 -16.19
CA ALA A 3 -7.14 -12.10 -16.18
C ALA A 3 -7.69 -11.84 -14.76
N PRO A 4 -8.80 -11.08 -14.60
CA PRO A 4 -9.40 -10.77 -13.30
C PRO A 4 -9.96 -11.97 -12.51
N THR A 5 -9.85 -13.17 -13.07
CA THR A 5 -10.31 -14.43 -12.50
C THR A 5 -9.16 -15.35 -12.13
N HIS A 6 -7.91 -14.90 -12.34
CA HIS A 6 -6.73 -15.72 -12.07
C HIS A 6 -6.49 -15.80 -10.56
N PRO A 7 -6.31 -16.99 -9.97
CA PRO A 7 -6.17 -17.17 -8.52
C PRO A 7 -4.98 -16.39 -7.93
N LEU A 8 -3.99 -16.06 -8.77
CA LEU A 8 -2.87 -15.20 -8.39
C LEU A 8 -3.31 -13.84 -7.85
N GLN A 9 -4.45 -13.27 -8.27
CA GLN A 9 -4.95 -11.99 -7.74
C GLN A 9 -5.27 -12.03 -6.25
N LEU A 10 -5.58 -13.20 -5.67
CA LEU A 10 -5.75 -13.32 -4.22
C LEU A 10 -4.44 -13.03 -3.48
N ALA A 11 -3.32 -13.52 -3.99
CA ALA A 11 -2.00 -13.32 -3.37
C ALA A 11 -1.37 -11.98 -3.78
N LEU A 12 -1.71 -11.46 -4.96
CA LEU A 12 -1.05 -10.28 -5.54
C LEU A 12 -1.27 -9.01 -4.70
N GLY A 13 -2.47 -8.85 -4.11
CA GLY A 13 -2.73 -7.74 -3.18
C GLY A 13 -1.84 -7.79 -1.93
N LEU A 14 -1.69 -8.97 -1.34
CA LEU A 14 -0.78 -9.21 -0.21
C LEU A 14 0.68 -9.01 -0.61
N ILE A 15 1.11 -9.49 -1.78
CA ILE A 15 2.49 -9.33 -2.26
C ILE A 15 2.82 -7.84 -2.45
N ILE A 16 1.96 -7.07 -3.12
CA ILE A 16 2.16 -5.63 -3.31
C ILE A 16 2.25 -4.93 -1.95
N TRP A 17 1.35 -5.27 -1.03
CA TRP A 17 1.34 -4.70 0.32
C TRP A 17 2.61 -5.06 1.10
N SER A 18 3.06 -6.31 1.06
CA SER A 18 4.29 -6.74 1.73
C SER A 18 5.53 -6.05 1.15
N VAL A 19 5.62 -5.91 -0.17
CA VAL A 19 6.72 -5.18 -0.81
C VAL A 19 6.73 -3.72 -0.37
N TRP A 20 5.57 -3.06 -0.38
CA TRP A 20 5.44 -1.69 0.09
C TRP A 20 5.84 -1.54 1.58
N PHE A 21 5.39 -2.47 2.42
CA PHE A 21 5.73 -2.48 3.85
C PHE A 21 7.24 -2.54 4.03
N VAL A 22 7.91 -3.51 3.41
CA VAL A 22 9.38 -3.64 3.49
C VAL A 22 10.08 -2.37 3.00
N LEU A 23 9.60 -1.76 1.90
CA LEU A 23 10.18 -0.53 1.37
C LEU A 23 10.05 0.65 2.34
N ILE A 24 8.87 0.89 2.93
CA ILE A 24 8.66 1.99 3.89
C ILE A 24 9.60 1.86 5.09
N TYR A 25 9.67 0.68 5.71
CA TYR A 25 10.52 0.49 6.89
C TYR A 25 12.01 0.56 6.53
N SER A 26 12.40 0.09 5.35
CA SER A 26 13.79 0.21 4.87
C SER A 26 14.16 1.67 4.63
N VAL A 27 13.29 2.44 3.96
CA VAL A 27 13.51 3.88 3.71
C VAL A 27 13.54 4.65 5.03
N LEU A 28 12.67 4.34 5.99
CA LEU A 28 12.68 4.97 7.32
C LEU A 28 13.99 4.67 8.06
N SER A 29 14.41 3.41 8.12
CA SER A 29 15.60 2.97 8.85
C SER A 29 16.89 3.56 8.26
N VAL A 30 17.04 3.50 6.93
CA VAL A 30 18.19 4.10 6.24
C VAL A 30 18.11 5.62 6.29
N GLY A 31 16.94 6.19 6.05
CA GLY A 31 16.70 7.64 6.08
C GLY A 31 17.04 8.27 7.43
N CYS A 32 16.71 7.61 8.53
CA CYS A 32 17.08 8.08 9.86
C CYS A 32 18.58 7.95 10.17
N ALA A 33 19.28 6.96 9.62
CA ALA A 33 20.74 6.87 9.74
C ALA A 33 21.47 8.02 9.01
N PHE A 34 20.86 8.58 7.96
CA PHE A 34 21.40 9.71 7.19
C PHE A 34 20.78 11.07 7.55
N ALA A 35 19.76 11.12 8.41
CA ALA A 35 19.09 12.36 8.78
C ALA A 35 20.00 13.21 9.68
N MET A 36 20.18 14.48 9.31
CA MET A 36 20.91 15.44 10.13
C MET A 36 20.05 15.83 11.35
N PRO A 37 20.65 16.16 12.52
CA PRO A 37 19.89 16.39 13.76
C PRO A 37 18.85 17.51 13.65
N ASP A 38 19.09 18.50 12.79
CA ASP A 38 18.27 19.72 12.70
C ASP A 38 16.94 19.52 11.97
N ASN A 39 16.85 18.50 11.11
CA ASN A 39 15.66 18.15 10.32
C ASN A 39 14.94 16.89 10.82
N ALA A 40 15.44 16.22 11.85
CA ALA A 40 14.79 15.07 12.49
C ALA A 40 13.52 15.46 13.28
N LEU A 41 13.47 16.70 13.79
CA LEU A 41 12.39 17.18 14.66
C LEU A 41 11.22 17.82 13.91
N SER A 42 11.39 18.17 12.63
CA SER A 42 10.33 18.79 11.84
C SER A 42 9.49 17.73 11.11
N PRO A 43 8.15 17.71 11.29
CA PRO A 43 7.26 16.82 10.53
C PRO A 43 7.33 17.05 9.01
N PHE A 44 7.76 18.24 8.58
CA PHE A 44 7.86 18.63 7.18
C PHE A 44 9.29 18.41 6.65
N ASN A 45 9.67 17.14 6.51
CA ASN A 45 10.97 16.71 5.98
C ASN A 45 10.80 15.96 4.65
N TRP A 46 11.84 15.98 3.81
CA TRP A 46 11.87 15.25 2.53
C TRP A 46 11.60 13.75 2.72
N LEU A 47 11.98 13.19 3.86
CA LEU A 47 11.75 11.80 4.22
C LEU A 47 10.25 11.50 4.40
N ASN A 48 9.53 12.32 5.16
CA ASN A 48 8.08 12.22 5.31
C ASN A 48 7.36 12.44 3.97
N ALA A 49 7.82 13.39 3.15
CA ALA A 49 7.27 13.60 1.81
C ALA A 49 7.43 12.36 0.93
N LEU A 50 8.60 11.71 0.93
CA LEU A 50 8.85 10.48 0.18
C LEU A 50 7.97 9.32 0.67
N LEU A 51 7.89 9.12 1.99
CA LEU A 51 7.06 8.07 2.59
C LEU A 51 5.57 8.27 2.25
N LEU A 52 5.09 9.53 2.29
CA LEU A 52 3.72 9.88 1.97
C LEU A 52 3.41 9.66 0.49
N VAL A 53 4.31 10.04 -0.42
CA VAL A 53 4.19 9.74 -1.86
C VAL A 53 4.14 8.23 -2.10
N LEU A 54 5.03 7.46 -1.48
CA LEU A 54 5.05 6.00 -1.62
C LEU A 54 3.75 5.34 -1.12
N THR A 55 3.23 5.83 0.00
CA THR A 55 1.95 5.42 0.59
C THR A 55 0.79 5.73 -0.35
N LEU A 56 0.71 6.95 -0.88
CA LEU A 56 -0.36 7.37 -1.80
C LEU A 56 -0.32 6.57 -3.10
N LEU A 57 0.86 6.38 -3.71
CA LEU A 57 1.01 5.60 -4.93
C LEU A 57 0.55 4.16 -4.74
N THR A 58 0.94 3.53 -3.63
CA THR A 58 0.57 2.14 -3.34
C THR A 58 -0.91 2.01 -3.03
N THR A 59 -1.47 2.94 -2.24
CA THR A 59 -2.90 2.96 -1.93
C THR A 59 -3.73 3.15 -3.21
N ALA A 60 -3.33 4.08 -4.08
CA ALA A 60 -3.99 4.31 -5.37
C ALA A 60 -3.90 3.07 -6.27
N LEU A 61 -2.74 2.40 -6.31
CA LEU A 61 -2.55 1.18 -7.08
C LEU A 61 -3.45 0.04 -6.57
N LEU A 62 -3.50 -0.18 -5.26
CA LEU A 62 -4.37 -1.19 -4.63
C LEU A 62 -5.85 -0.88 -4.86
N ALA A 63 -6.26 0.38 -4.69
CA ALA A 63 -7.63 0.82 -4.95
C ALA A 63 -8.02 0.66 -6.42
N PHE A 64 -7.11 0.97 -7.35
CA PHE A 64 -7.32 0.77 -8.78
C PHE A 64 -7.53 -0.73 -9.10
N PHE A 65 -6.72 -1.62 -8.53
CA PHE A 65 -6.91 -3.07 -8.71
C PHE A 65 -8.19 -3.58 -8.05
N ALA A 66 -8.54 -3.11 -6.86
CA ALA A 66 -9.80 -3.45 -6.20
C ALA A 66 -11.01 -3.04 -7.06
N TRP A 67 -11.01 -1.79 -7.57
CA TRP A 67 -12.06 -1.28 -8.43
C TRP A 67 -12.14 -2.05 -9.75
N ARG A 68 -11.00 -2.39 -10.34
CA ARG A 68 -10.95 -3.20 -11.55
C ARG A 68 -11.52 -4.61 -11.35
N CYS A 69 -11.23 -5.26 -10.22
CA CYS A 69 -11.83 -6.56 -9.86
C CYS A 69 -13.35 -6.44 -9.63
N TRP A 70 -13.80 -5.34 -9.03
CA TRP A 70 -15.21 -5.09 -8.76
C TRP A 70 -16.02 -4.80 -10.03
N ARG A 71 -15.40 -4.17 -11.04
CA ARG A 71 -16.06 -3.80 -12.30
C ARG A 71 -16.17 -4.94 -13.31
N VAL A 72 -15.67 -6.14 -12.99
CA VAL A 72 -15.80 -7.32 -13.85
C VAL A 72 -17.26 -7.79 -13.83
N PRO A 73 -17.95 -7.82 -14.98
CA PRO A 73 -19.32 -8.31 -15.05
C PRO A 73 -19.34 -9.77 -14.63
N ALA A 74 -20.16 -10.04 -13.61
CA ALA A 74 -20.30 -11.28 -12.89
C ALA A 74 -20.36 -12.52 -13.85
N PRO A 75 -19.25 -13.25 -14.11
CA PRO A 75 -19.28 -14.43 -14.97
C PRO A 75 -19.84 -15.67 -14.25
N PRO A 76 -20.82 -16.43 -14.79
CA PRO A 76 -21.46 -17.53 -14.06
C PRO A 76 -20.46 -18.54 -13.46
N GLY A 77 -20.60 -18.90 -12.17
CA GLY A 77 -19.79 -19.91 -11.46
C GLY A 77 -18.83 -19.39 -10.38
N ASN A 78 -17.88 -20.24 -9.94
CA ASN A 78 -16.90 -19.98 -8.86
C ASN A 78 -16.00 -18.74 -9.05
N HIS A 79 -15.96 -18.17 -10.25
CA HIS A 79 -15.17 -16.98 -10.57
C HIS A 79 -15.66 -15.71 -9.86
N HIS A 80 -16.94 -15.63 -9.47
CA HIS A 80 -17.46 -14.50 -8.65
C HIS A 80 -16.84 -14.47 -7.26
N PHE A 81 -16.68 -15.65 -6.65
CA PHE A 81 -16.13 -15.77 -5.31
C PHE A 81 -14.67 -15.31 -5.30
N ILE A 82 -13.89 -15.77 -6.29
CA ILE A 82 -12.49 -15.39 -6.49
C ILE A 82 -12.35 -13.86 -6.66
N ALA A 83 -13.18 -13.24 -7.51
CA ALA A 83 -13.14 -11.81 -7.76
C ALA A 83 -13.52 -10.98 -6.51
N ARG A 84 -14.53 -11.41 -5.74
CA ARG A 84 -14.93 -10.73 -4.49
C ARG A 84 -13.89 -10.87 -3.37
N VAL A 85 -13.33 -12.06 -3.19
CA VAL A 85 -12.28 -12.29 -2.20
C VAL A 85 -11.03 -11.48 -2.56
N ALA A 86 -10.62 -11.48 -3.83
CA ALA A 86 -9.50 -10.65 -4.29
C ALA A 86 -9.77 -9.15 -4.03
N ALA A 87 -10.97 -8.64 -4.35
CA ALA A 87 -11.34 -7.26 -4.05
C ALA A 87 -11.27 -6.94 -2.55
N GLY A 88 -11.71 -7.88 -1.69
CA GLY A 88 -11.59 -7.78 -0.25
C GLY A 88 -10.13 -7.71 0.22
N VAL A 89 -9.25 -8.56 -0.32
CA VAL A 89 -7.81 -8.53 0.00
C VAL A 89 -7.18 -7.21 -0.40
N TYR A 90 -7.49 -6.68 -1.59
CA TYR A 90 -6.98 -5.37 -2.03
C TYR A 90 -7.49 -4.22 -1.15
N LEU A 91 -8.75 -4.27 -0.69
CA LEU A 91 -9.31 -3.27 0.24
C LEU A 91 -8.65 -3.32 1.61
N VAL A 92 -8.50 -4.51 2.20
CA VAL A 92 -7.83 -4.68 3.48
C VAL A 92 -6.38 -4.18 3.39
N ALA A 93 -5.67 -4.56 2.33
CA ALA A 93 -4.32 -4.06 2.06
C ALA A 93 -4.28 -2.53 1.97
N ALA A 94 -5.21 -1.89 1.25
CA ALA A 94 -5.27 -0.44 1.14
C ALA A 94 -5.54 0.23 2.50
N ILE A 95 -6.48 -0.30 3.29
CA ILE A 95 -6.79 0.20 4.64
C ILE A 95 -5.56 0.09 5.54
N SER A 96 -4.87 -1.06 5.52
CA SER A 96 -3.64 -1.26 6.27
C SER A 96 -2.55 -0.27 5.86
N THR A 97 -2.36 -0.04 4.56
CA THR A 97 -1.40 0.94 4.03
C THR A 97 -1.69 2.35 4.57
N VAL A 98 -2.95 2.77 4.54
CA VAL A 98 -3.36 4.10 5.05
C VAL A 98 -3.16 4.18 6.57
N ALA A 99 -3.55 3.14 7.30
CA ALA A 99 -3.39 3.11 8.76
C ALA A 99 -1.91 3.18 9.19
N ILE A 100 -1.02 2.52 8.45
CA ILE A 100 0.44 2.53 8.71
C ILE A 100 1.09 3.83 8.22
N GLY A 101 0.56 4.43 7.16
CA GLY A 101 1.06 5.71 6.63
C GLY A 101 0.55 6.94 7.39
N LEU A 102 -0.56 6.85 8.13
CA LEU A 102 -1.13 7.98 8.87
C LEU A 102 -0.16 8.61 9.90
N PRO A 103 0.61 7.83 10.69
CA PRO A 103 1.63 8.36 11.58
C PRO A 103 2.66 9.29 10.92
N VAL A 104 2.96 9.09 9.63
CA VAL A 104 3.92 9.92 8.86
C VAL A 104 3.50 11.39 8.80
N LEU A 105 2.20 11.68 8.92
CA LEU A 105 1.66 13.05 8.91
C LEU A 105 1.81 13.79 10.25
N VAL A 106 1.91 13.06 11.35
CA VAL A 106 1.79 13.62 12.71
C VAL A 106 3.10 13.50 13.48
N LEU A 107 3.86 12.42 13.28
CA LEU A 107 5.06 12.15 14.05
C LEU A 107 6.33 12.49 13.26
N PRO A 108 7.39 12.97 13.94
CA PRO A 108 8.72 13.05 13.34
C PRO A 108 9.19 11.65 12.94
N PRO A 109 9.89 11.51 11.80
CA PRO A 109 10.25 10.20 11.26
C PRO A 109 11.30 9.45 12.09
N CYS A 110 12.10 10.18 12.86
CA CYS A 110 13.18 9.62 13.65
C CYS A 110 12.96 10.01 15.11
N PHE A 111 12.70 9.01 15.95
CA PHE A 111 12.69 9.11 17.40
C PHE A 111 14.02 8.66 17.97
#